data_AF-A0A3C0S7N0-F1
#
_entry.id   AF-A0A3C0S7N0-F1
#
_cell.length_a   1.000
_cell.length_b   1.000
_cell.length_c   1.000
_cell.angle_alpha   90.00
_cell.angle_beta   90.00
_cell.angle_gamma   90.00
#
_symmetry.space_group_name_H-M   'P 1'
#
loop_
_entity.id
_entity.type
_entity.pdbx_description
1 polymer ?
#
loop_
_entity_poly.entity_id
_entity_poly.type
_entity_poly.pdbx_seq_one_letter_code
_entity_poly.pdbx_strand_id
1 'polypeptide(L)' 'TFSPETIFIDESVADHPLTREVLRQFPDTPVHHQISYEEAVEL' A
#
# COMPACT_ATOMS: atom_id res chain seq x y z
N THR A 1 11.70 -18.03 4.70
CA THR A 1 10.40 -17.50 4.26
C THR A 1 10.42 -16.00 4.45
N PHE A 2 10.04 -15.23 3.45
CA PHE A 2 9.96 -13.77 3.57
C PHE A 2 8.56 -13.38 4.06
N SER A 3 8.48 -12.50 5.05
CA SER A 3 7.24 -11.87 5.50
C SER A 3 7.54 -10.40 5.75
N PRO A 4 6.88 -9.47 5.06
CA PRO A 4 7.05 -8.06 5.32
C PRO A 4 6.49 -7.70 6.70
N GLU A 5 7.23 -6.86 7.43
CA GLU A 5 6.75 -6.28 8.69
C GLU A 5 5.73 -5.16 8.44
N THR A 6 5.81 -4.49 7.28
CA THR A 6 4.92 -3.41 6.86
C THR A 6 4.92 -3.28 5.34
N ILE A 7 3.79 -2.92 4.75
CA ILE A 7 3.62 -2.66 3.31
C ILE A 7 3.27 -1.20 3.11
N PHE A 8 4.00 -0.52 2.22
CA PHE A 8 3.70 0.84 1.78
C PHE A 8 3.15 0.79 0.35
N ILE A 9 2.00 1.42 0.13
CA ILE A 9 1.31 1.45 -1.16
C ILE A 9 0.98 2.90 -1.49
N ASP A 10 1.33 3.32 -2.68
CA ASP A 10 0.87 4.60 -3.21
C ASP A 10 -0.64 4.56 -3.47
N GLU A 11 -1.36 5.61 -3.07
CA GLU A 11 -2.81 5.67 -3.20
C GLU A 11 -3.28 5.48 -4.66
N SER A 12 -2.51 5.96 -5.65
CA SER A 12 -2.84 5.82 -7.08
C SER A 12 -2.92 4.37 -7.57
N VAL A 13 -2.28 3.43 -6.87
CA VAL A 13 -2.24 2.00 -7.24
C VAL A 13 -2.91 1.08 -6.22
N ALA A 14 -3.49 1.63 -5.16
CA ALA A 14 -4.11 0.86 -4.08
C ALA A 14 -5.25 -0.05 -4.57
N ASP A 15 -6.06 0.46 -5.51
CA ASP A 15 -7.20 -0.28 -6.07
C ASP A 15 -6.84 -1.18 -7.26
N HIS A 16 -5.58 -1.17 -7.71
CA HIS A 16 -5.17 -1.98 -8.84
C HIS A 16 -5.32 -3.48 -8.52
N PRO A 17 -5.91 -4.31 -9.41
CA PRO A 17 -6.19 -5.72 -9.14
C PRO A 17 -4.96 -6.52 -8.66
N LEU A 18 -3.80 -6.27 -9.26
CA LEU A 18 -2.54 -6.91 -8.86
C LEU A 18 -2.11 -6.50 -7.45
N THR A 19 -2.27 -5.23 -7.06
CA THR A 19 -1.98 -4.76 -5.71
C THR A 19 -2.81 -5.52 -4.69
N ARG A 20 -4.11 -5.69 -4.97
CA ARG A 20 -5.04 -6.44 -4.09
C ARG A 20 -4.68 -7.92 -4.00
N GLU A 21 -4.21 -8.52 -5.10
CA GLU A 21 -3.76 -9.90 -5.10
C GLU A 21 -2.52 -10.10 -4.24
N VAL A 22 -1.55 -9.20 -4.32
CA VAL A 22 -0.34 -9.24 -3.48
C VAL A 22 -0.70 -9.04 -2.01
N LEU A 23 -1.57 -8.07 -1.70
CA LEU A 23 -2.01 -7.82 -0.31
C LEU A 23 -2.71 -9.03 0.32
N ARG A 24 -3.46 -9.82 -0.46
CA ARG A 24 -4.10 -11.05 0.03
C ARG A 24 -3.10 -12.12 0.47
N GLN A 25 -1.86 -12.07 0.00
CA GLN A 25 -0.81 -12.99 0.44
C GLN A 25 -0.27 -12.65 1.84
N PHE A 26 -0.57 -11.44 2.34
CA PHE A 26 -0.07 -10.91 3.61
C PHE A 26 -1.22 -10.32 4.46
N PRO A 27 -2.21 -11.14 4.88
CA PRO A 27 -3.43 -10.64 5.52
C PRO A 27 -3.20 -9.98 6.89
N ASP A 28 -2.11 -10.34 7.57
CA ASP A 28 -1.76 -9.84 8.90
C ASP A 28 -0.75 -8.68 8.86
N THR A 29 -0.26 -8.30 7.67
CA THR A 29 0.75 -7.24 7.54
C THR A 29 0.07 -5.87 7.47
N PRO A 30 0.47 -4.90 8.33
CA PRO A 30 -0.01 -3.53 8.25
C PRO A 30 0.27 -2.88 6.90
N VAL A 31 -0.73 -2.18 6.36
CA VAL A 31 -0.64 -1.45 5.09
C VAL A 31 -0.76 0.05 5.35
N HIS A 32 0.21 0.82 4.87
CA HIS A 32 0.18 2.28 4.88
C HIS A 32 0.03 2.82 3.47
N HIS A 33 -0.93 3.73 3.31
CA HIS A 33 -1.11 4.47 2.08
C HIS A 33 -0.17 5.68 2.08
N GLN A 34 0.72 5.71 1.09
CA GLN A 34 1.54 6.87 0.84
C GLN A 34 0.73 7.82 -0.03
N ILE A 35 0.36 8.95 0.58
CA ILE A 35 -0.27 10.06 -0.13
C ILE A 35 0.82 10.73 -0.95
N SER A 36 0.53 11.08 -2.20
CA SER A 36 1.48 11.79 -3.04
C SER A 36 1.88 13.12 -2.36
N TYR A 37 3.15 13.52 -2.49
CA TYR A 37 3.61 14.79 -1.92
C TYR A 37 2.83 15.99 -2.50
N GLU A 38 2.33 15.87 -3.72
CA GLU A 38 1.52 16.90 -4.37
C GLU A 38 0.19 17.13 -3.63
N GLU A 39 -0.51 16.08 -3.19
CA GLU A 39 -1.72 16.21 -2.37
C GLU A 39 -1.43 16.70 -0.94
N ALA A 40 -0.27 16.36 -0.38
CA ALA A 40 0.12 16.77 0.97
C ALA A 40 0.46 18.26 1.09
N VAL A 41 0.84 18.91 -0.02
CA VAL A 41 1.18 20.34 -0.06
C VAL A 41 -0.05 21.23 -0.27
N GLU A 42 -1.19 20.67 -0.68
CA GLU A 42 -2.46 21.40 -0.86
C GLU A 42 -3.35 21.49 0.40
N LEU A 43 -2.86 21.04 1.58
CA LEU A 43 -3.57 21.14 2.87
C LEU A 43 -3.12 22.32 3.76
#